data_AF-A0A0A1U2Y8-F1
#
_entry.id   AF-A0A0A1U2Y8-F1
#
_cell.length_a   1.000
_cell.length_b   1.000
_cell.length_c   1.000
_cell.angle_alpha   90.00
_cell.angle_beta   90.00
_cell.angle_gamma   90.00
#
_symmetry.space_group_name_H-M   'P 1'
#
loop_
_entity.id
_entity.type
_entity.pdbx_description
1 polymer ?
#
loop_
_entity_poly.entity_id
_entity_poly.type
_entity_poly.pdbx_seq_one_letter_code
_entity_poly.pdbx_strand_id
1 'polypeptide(L)'
;MERRMNNTRASPSRQYGLFDQKRGEKKRGGKGRGGFSNSRGEQQERGHEKRRDPFEDPQSEKDSFGEREIRDDGKRRYDRNSRGGRQSTERRYKTQRTTETKENSEGKSQITENLEIEKSQKNDEKRQRNEKRRKEGREQRKARMEMQRENEKKMVEEMAKETWKPRRNDVNDVIKEVKDSMTDLDKNKPTEEMCGANDLLEYLYSKQFAPWEVGKDGVPNPILIVKPYKRRTSANEESPCDFRTEAALCDSLAFLLKIMDDPKFENIPLDDKFIYVSERIRSIHTDIIHEGYVSVQIFDITRAVIKFYAFYSFMINSDNFDYAKQQLKQWMLTLRQLYKHINRIKNEEDINYILEDIENDTYDQVLIMNQVQIQEMLDGQNEFDGVLLMIEINEAIKNCEYGRLKTLLKEIPVSIDTIVFHAVFRMRLIEMRHLVFKKWVGTMQLPIPVSFAKDALLYDTEKECVDDLVSCGIDVKDGTFLAKDFDLRDCKRIPRNNSEILIGELEVSKAEVCGDIPWSEFFFGCGEQSSEVTE
;
A
#
# COMPACT_ATOMS: atom_id res chain seq x y z
N MET A 1 -8.46 4.76 -60.82
CA MET A 1 -8.09 3.87 -61.93
C MET A 1 -6.68 3.37 -61.69
N GLU A 2 -6.40 2.10 -62.00
CA GLU A 2 -5.10 1.48 -61.80
C GLU A 2 -4.15 1.74 -62.99
N ARG A 3 -2.83 1.67 -62.76
CA ARG A 3 -2.00 0.55 -63.28
C ARG A 3 -0.57 0.60 -62.74
N ARG A 4 -0.02 -0.61 -62.51
CA ARG A 4 1.41 -0.86 -62.25
C ARG A 4 2.22 -0.77 -63.55
N MET A 5 3.53 -0.52 -63.44
CA MET A 5 4.55 -1.31 -64.15
C MET A 5 5.88 -1.24 -63.38
N ASN A 6 6.71 -2.28 -63.53
CA ASN A 6 7.93 -2.47 -62.73
C ASN A 6 9.16 -1.81 -63.38
N ASN A 7 10.25 -1.69 -62.62
CA ASN A 7 11.60 -1.88 -63.18
C ASN A 7 12.58 -2.44 -62.15
N THR A 8 13.49 -3.30 -62.59
CA THR A 8 14.44 -4.06 -61.74
C THR A 8 15.89 -3.80 -62.14
N ARG A 9 16.79 -3.69 -61.14
CA ARG A 9 18.27 -3.83 -61.15
C ARG A 9 18.85 -3.07 -59.95
N ALA A 10 20.04 -3.37 -59.41
CA ALA A 10 20.81 -4.62 -59.36
C ALA A 10 21.97 -4.43 -58.35
N SER A 11 22.31 -5.46 -57.57
CA SER A 11 23.40 -5.40 -56.59
C SER A 11 24.79 -5.56 -57.23
N PRO A 12 25.82 -4.81 -56.77
CA PRO A 12 27.22 -5.17 -56.95
C PRO A 12 27.89 -5.57 -55.63
N SER A 13 28.51 -6.74 -55.60
CA SER A 13 29.37 -7.20 -54.50
C SER A 13 30.79 -6.61 -54.59
N ARG A 14 31.48 -6.44 -53.45
CA ARG A 14 32.95 -6.33 -53.38
C ARG A 14 33.49 -6.94 -52.09
N GLN A 15 34.64 -7.60 -52.19
CA GLN A 15 35.42 -8.18 -51.09
C GLN A 15 36.83 -7.53 -51.04
N TYR A 16 37.60 -7.92 -50.01
CA TYR A 16 39.05 -7.74 -49.81
C TYR A 16 39.55 -6.35 -49.36
N GLY A 17 40.44 -6.38 -48.37
CA GLY A 17 41.08 -5.19 -47.80
C GLY A 17 41.80 -5.39 -46.45
N LEU A 18 42.59 -6.47 -46.27
CA LEU A 18 43.50 -6.55 -45.13
C LEU A 18 44.61 -5.50 -45.26
N PHE A 19 44.95 -4.81 -44.18
CA PHE A 19 46.29 -4.25 -43.97
C PHE A 19 46.65 -4.22 -42.49
N ASP A 20 47.94 -4.43 -42.20
CA ASP A 20 48.49 -4.58 -40.86
C ASP A 20 49.72 -3.65 -40.67
N GLN A 21 49.98 -3.26 -39.42
CA GLN A 21 51.16 -2.58 -38.86
C GLN A 21 52.15 -1.82 -39.77
N LYS A 22 52.44 -0.55 -39.39
CA LYS A 22 53.79 -0.23 -38.86
C LYS A 22 53.92 1.10 -38.10
N ARG A 23 55.04 1.15 -37.35
CA ARG A 23 55.45 2.18 -36.36
C ARG A 23 55.79 3.54 -36.98
N GLY A 24 55.69 4.59 -36.16
CA GLY A 24 56.41 5.85 -36.35
C GLY A 24 56.80 6.48 -35.00
N GLU A 25 58.10 6.54 -34.67
CA GLU A 25 58.59 7.18 -33.44
C GLU A 25 58.70 8.70 -33.58
N LYS A 26 58.53 9.45 -32.48
CA LYS A 26 59.17 10.77 -32.27
C LYS A 26 59.55 10.96 -30.80
N LYS A 27 60.84 11.22 -30.55
CA LYS A 27 61.41 11.53 -29.21
C LYS A 27 61.74 13.02 -29.08
N ARG A 28 61.42 13.60 -27.91
CA ARG A 28 62.02 14.79 -27.21
C ARG A 28 60.98 15.25 -26.16
N GLY A 29 61.28 15.51 -24.88
CA GLY A 29 62.52 15.31 -24.12
C GLY A 29 62.60 16.33 -22.95
N GLY A 30 62.42 15.89 -21.70
CA GLY A 30 62.34 16.79 -20.52
C GLY A 30 62.81 16.13 -19.22
N LYS A 31 63.84 16.73 -18.59
CA LYS A 31 64.62 16.21 -17.45
C LYS A 31 63.80 16.14 -16.13
N GLY A 32 64.04 15.12 -15.31
CA GLY A 32 63.59 15.07 -13.90
C GLY A 32 64.21 13.92 -13.10
N ARG A 33 65.10 14.22 -12.14
CA ARG A 33 65.62 13.29 -11.10
C ARG A 33 64.54 13.15 -10.00
N GLY A 34 64.42 12.12 -9.15
CA GLY A 34 65.12 10.85 -8.81
C GLY A 34 64.47 10.34 -7.49
N GLY A 35 64.76 9.21 -6.84
CA GLY A 35 65.63 8.03 -7.05
C GLY A 35 65.74 7.24 -5.72
N PHE A 36 65.99 5.91 -5.76
CA PHE A 36 66.16 4.97 -4.61
C PHE A 36 64.91 4.72 -3.72
N SER A 37 64.77 3.61 -2.95
CA SER A 37 65.19 2.20 -3.13
C SER A 37 64.60 1.24 -2.06
N ASN A 38 64.11 0.05 -2.48
CA ASN A 38 64.03 -1.29 -1.83
C ASN A 38 63.91 -1.55 -0.29
N SER A 39 63.42 -2.77 0.00
CA SER A 39 63.34 -3.55 1.27
C SER A 39 62.09 -3.30 2.14
N ARG A 40 61.29 -4.28 2.62
CA ARG A 40 61.31 -5.77 2.77
C ARG A 40 61.73 -6.31 4.15
N GLY A 41 60.78 -7.01 4.79
CA GLY A 41 60.82 -7.68 6.11
C GLY A 41 59.45 -7.45 6.78
N GLU A 42 58.53 -8.40 7.00
CA GLU A 42 58.58 -9.72 7.67
C GLU A 42 58.85 -9.66 9.18
N GLN A 43 57.78 -9.74 9.98
CA GLN A 43 57.64 -10.78 11.02
C GLN A 43 56.16 -10.97 11.46
N GLN A 44 55.90 -11.91 12.37
CA GLN A 44 54.62 -12.63 12.53
C GLN A 44 53.77 -12.20 13.75
N GLU A 45 52.62 -12.88 13.91
CA GLU A 45 51.84 -13.05 15.17
C GLU A 45 51.08 -11.82 15.70
N ARG A 46 49.73 -11.76 15.71
CA ARG A 46 48.76 -12.77 16.18
C ARG A 46 47.38 -12.61 15.53
N GLY A 47 46.54 -13.64 15.64
CA GLY A 47 45.17 -13.60 15.15
C GLY A 47 44.18 -12.97 16.12
N HIS A 48 43.24 -12.19 15.60
CA HIS A 48 41.88 -12.06 16.12
C HIS A 48 40.93 -11.82 14.95
N GLU A 49 39.95 -12.70 14.79
CA GLU A 49 38.93 -12.57 13.76
C GLU A 49 37.94 -11.47 14.16
N LYS A 50 38.07 -10.30 13.53
CA LYS A 50 37.08 -9.22 13.58
C LYS A 50 36.67 -8.87 12.16
N ARG A 51 35.39 -9.12 11.83
CA ARG A 51 34.72 -8.35 10.78
C ARG A 51 34.77 -6.88 11.20
N ARG A 52 35.04 -5.99 10.24
CA ARG A 52 35.00 -4.54 10.45
C ARG A 52 33.77 -3.99 9.76
N ASP A 53 32.81 -3.56 10.55
CA ASP A 53 31.87 -2.54 10.11
C ASP A 53 32.63 -1.21 10.00
N PRO A 54 32.43 -0.41 8.95
CA PRO A 54 32.89 0.98 8.93
C PRO A 54 31.97 1.87 9.78
N PHE A 55 32.49 3.04 10.19
CA PHE A 55 31.80 4.09 10.97
C PHE A 55 31.81 3.95 12.52
N GLU A 56 33.00 3.69 13.07
CA GLU A 56 33.56 4.47 14.20
C GLU A 56 33.68 5.95 13.73
N ASP A 57 33.53 7.05 14.49
CA ASP A 57 33.35 7.43 15.92
C ASP A 57 32.66 8.86 15.90
N PRO A 58 32.31 9.63 16.98
CA PRO A 58 32.65 9.51 18.40
C PRO A 58 31.49 9.82 19.41
N GLN A 59 31.87 10.17 20.66
CA GLN A 59 31.04 10.30 21.87
C GLN A 59 30.48 11.73 22.16
N SER A 60 29.44 11.81 22.98
CA SER A 60 29.20 12.92 23.94
C SER A 60 28.53 12.39 25.22
N GLU A 61 28.64 13.12 26.34
CA GLU A 61 28.27 12.63 27.68
C GLU A 61 27.05 13.37 28.30
N LYS A 62 26.34 12.68 29.23
CA LYS A 62 25.55 13.23 30.36
C LYS A 62 24.25 13.99 29.98
N ASP A 63 23.27 14.19 30.86
CA ASP A 63 23.26 14.07 32.33
C ASP A 63 21.98 13.38 32.88
N SER A 64 21.98 13.05 34.18
CA SER A 64 20.88 12.38 34.91
C SER A 64 19.88 13.33 35.59
N PHE A 65 18.59 12.96 35.71
CA PHE A 65 17.65 13.22 36.84
C PHE A 65 16.26 12.64 36.47
N GLY A 66 15.38 12.19 37.38
CA GLY A 66 15.47 11.98 38.83
C GLY A 66 14.15 11.40 39.36
N GLU A 67 14.19 10.58 40.42
CA GLU A 67 13.03 9.81 40.93
C GLU A 67 11.95 10.67 41.63
N ARG A 68 10.71 10.15 41.67
CA ARG A 68 9.79 10.36 42.81
C ARG A 68 8.67 9.32 42.89
N GLU A 69 8.66 8.53 43.97
CA GLU A 69 7.45 7.83 44.42
C GLU A 69 6.37 8.84 44.84
N ILE A 70 5.10 8.53 44.55
CA ILE A 70 3.96 8.94 45.40
C ILE A 70 3.08 7.70 45.60
N ARG A 71 2.84 7.35 46.87
CA ARG A 71 1.87 6.34 47.29
C ARG A 71 0.52 7.02 47.53
N ASP A 72 -0.58 6.29 47.41
CA ASP A 72 -1.69 6.50 48.35
C ASP A 72 -2.56 5.25 48.58
N ASP A 73 -3.27 5.23 49.72
CA ASP A 73 -4.06 4.10 50.24
C ASP A 73 -5.57 4.24 49.93
N GLY A 74 -6.26 3.15 49.55
CA GLY A 74 -7.56 3.25 48.84
C GLY A 74 -8.71 2.34 49.30
N LYS A 75 -8.67 1.70 50.48
CA LYS A 75 -9.73 0.76 50.92
C LYS A 75 -11.11 1.43 51.10
N ARG A 76 -12.17 0.81 50.56
CA ARG A 76 -13.52 0.80 51.17
C ARG A 76 -14.37 -0.40 50.73
N ARG A 77 -15.07 -1.02 51.69
CA ARG A 77 -16.13 -2.03 51.49
C ARG A 77 -17.50 -1.34 51.48
N TYR A 78 -18.49 -1.96 50.86
CA TYR A 78 -19.89 -1.81 51.29
C TYR A 78 -20.67 -3.12 51.12
N ASP A 79 -21.13 -3.67 52.24
CA ASP A 79 -22.21 -4.68 52.28
C ASP A 79 -23.58 -3.99 52.16
N ARG A 80 -24.58 -4.65 51.54
CA ARG A 80 -25.99 -4.39 51.87
C ARG A 80 -26.92 -5.57 51.61
N ASN A 81 -27.87 -5.76 52.53
CA ASN A 81 -28.84 -6.87 52.56
C ASN A 81 -30.23 -6.46 52.05
N SER A 82 -30.90 -7.36 51.31
CA SER A 82 -32.37 -7.43 51.20
C SER A 82 -32.79 -8.80 50.62
N ARG A 83 -33.26 -9.81 51.38
CA ARG A 83 -34.54 -10.00 52.11
C ARG A 83 -35.82 -10.11 51.23
N GLY A 84 -36.47 -11.28 51.30
CA GLY A 84 -37.86 -11.54 50.87
C GLY A 84 -38.02 -12.77 49.96
N GLY A 85 -38.95 -13.72 50.14
CA GLY A 85 -39.77 -14.04 51.33
C GLY A 85 -41.28 -14.22 51.11
N ARG A 86 -41.74 -15.43 50.71
CA ARG A 86 -43.11 -16.00 50.81
C ARG A 86 -43.04 -17.49 50.38
N GLN A 87 -43.48 -18.47 51.18
CA GLN A 87 -44.86 -18.98 51.33
C GLN A 87 -45.52 -19.34 49.97
N SER A 88 -45.84 -20.60 49.63
CA SER A 88 -46.50 -21.74 50.31
C SER A 88 -48.03 -21.76 50.15
N THR A 89 -48.53 -22.77 49.43
CA THR A 89 -49.87 -23.36 49.60
C THR A 89 -49.88 -24.82 49.12
N GLU A 90 -50.50 -25.72 49.91
CA GLU A 90 -50.71 -27.14 49.62
C GLU A 90 -52.20 -27.39 49.31
N ARG A 91 -52.53 -28.30 48.37
CA ARG A 91 -53.88 -28.91 48.29
C ARG A 91 -53.83 -30.40 47.94
N ARG A 92 -54.43 -31.22 48.82
CA ARG A 92 -54.81 -32.62 48.58
C ARG A 92 -56.27 -32.71 48.14
N TYR A 93 -56.64 -33.80 47.48
CA TYR A 93 -57.97 -34.41 47.60
C TYR A 93 -57.86 -35.94 47.77
N LYS A 94 -58.89 -36.55 48.38
CA LYS A 94 -59.04 -37.98 48.72
C LYS A 94 -60.30 -38.54 48.02
N THR A 95 -60.77 -39.73 48.46
CA THR A 95 -62.11 -40.33 48.29
C THR A 95 -62.15 -41.42 47.19
N GLN A 96 -62.56 -42.69 47.41
CA GLN A 96 -63.04 -43.36 48.64
C GLN A 96 -62.57 -44.85 48.73
N ARG A 97 -63.41 -45.75 49.27
CA ARG A 97 -63.40 -47.22 49.24
C ARG A 97 -64.83 -47.69 49.01
N THR A 98 -65.01 -48.91 48.50
CA THR A 98 -66.16 -49.80 48.77
C THR A 98 -65.67 -51.26 48.79
N THR A 99 -66.52 -52.21 49.22
CA THR A 99 -66.12 -53.54 49.72
C THR A 99 -67.02 -54.69 49.22
N GLU A 100 -66.47 -55.91 49.24
CA GLU A 100 -67.16 -57.23 49.19
C GLU A 100 -67.91 -57.56 47.87
N THR A 101 -68.21 -58.81 47.49
CA THR A 101 -68.35 -60.07 48.28
C THR A 101 -67.78 -61.29 47.52
N LYS A 102 -67.76 -62.50 48.13
CA LYS A 102 -67.31 -63.78 47.53
C LYS A 102 -68.37 -64.42 46.62
N GLU A 103 -67.97 -65.28 45.67
CA GLU A 103 -68.30 -66.74 45.68
C GLU A 103 -67.52 -67.55 44.62
N ASN A 104 -67.79 -68.87 44.53
CA ASN A 104 -66.93 -69.89 43.90
C ASN A 104 -67.16 -70.11 42.38
N SER A 105 -66.10 -70.51 41.67
CA SER A 105 -66.19 -71.54 40.60
C SER A 105 -64.80 -72.14 40.29
N GLU A 106 -64.71 -73.47 40.22
CA GLU A 106 -63.47 -74.19 39.89
C GLU A 106 -63.30 -74.44 38.37
N GLY A 107 -62.05 -74.60 37.91
CA GLY A 107 -61.71 -75.26 36.64
C GLY A 107 -61.08 -74.38 35.54
N LYS A 108 -60.18 -74.99 34.73
CA LYS A 108 -59.44 -74.39 33.58
C LYS A 108 -58.45 -73.28 34.00
N SER A 109 -57.29 -73.58 34.61
CA SER A 109 -56.17 -74.40 34.10
C SER A 109 -55.53 -73.90 32.79
N GLN A 110 -54.28 -73.43 32.91
CA GLN A 110 -53.21 -73.43 31.89
C GLN A 110 -53.32 -72.56 30.61
N ILE A 111 -54.27 -71.62 30.50
CA ILE A 111 -54.27 -70.62 29.38
C ILE A 111 -54.17 -69.16 29.86
N THR A 112 -54.65 -68.84 31.07
CA THR A 112 -54.68 -67.46 31.60
C THR A 112 -53.34 -66.92 32.09
N GLU A 113 -52.47 -67.77 32.63
CA GLU A 113 -51.20 -67.37 33.27
C GLU A 113 -50.24 -66.67 32.28
N ASN A 114 -50.11 -67.21 31.06
CA ASN A 114 -49.33 -66.58 29.98
C ASN A 114 -49.85 -65.20 29.58
N LEU A 115 -51.17 -64.97 29.65
CA LEU A 115 -51.80 -63.69 29.32
C LEU A 115 -51.60 -62.62 30.40
N GLU A 116 -51.37 -63.00 31.65
CA GLU A 116 -51.02 -62.06 32.73
C GLU A 116 -49.53 -61.72 32.71
N ILE A 117 -48.67 -62.70 32.41
CA ILE A 117 -47.23 -62.48 32.18
C ILE A 117 -47.01 -61.50 31.02
N GLU A 118 -47.67 -61.72 29.87
CA GLU A 118 -47.63 -60.77 28.74
C GLU A 118 -48.08 -59.35 29.15
N LYS A 119 -49.17 -59.22 29.93
CA LYS A 119 -49.69 -57.92 30.37
C LYS A 119 -48.74 -57.23 31.35
N SER A 120 -48.03 -57.98 32.19
CA SER A 120 -47.01 -57.43 33.08
C SER A 120 -45.82 -56.91 32.27
N GLN A 121 -45.27 -57.74 31.39
CA GLN A 121 -44.15 -57.38 30.52
C GLN A 121 -44.45 -56.14 29.66
N LYS A 122 -45.60 -56.10 28.98
CA LYS A 122 -46.03 -54.95 28.16
C LYS A 122 -46.28 -53.68 28.98
N ASN A 123 -46.60 -53.79 30.29
CA ASN A 123 -46.69 -52.64 31.18
C ASN A 123 -45.33 -52.13 31.66
N ASP A 124 -44.37 -53.03 31.94
CA ASP A 124 -43.03 -52.62 32.37
C ASP A 124 -42.18 -52.10 31.20
N GLU A 125 -42.32 -52.64 29.98
CA GLU A 125 -41.82 -52.01 28.75
C GLU A 125 -42.36 -50.58 28.58
N LYS A 126 -43.68 -50.40 28.78
CA LYS A 126 -44.34 -49.09 28.70
C LYS A 126 -43.87 -48.12 29.79
N ARG A 127 -43.52 -48.62 30.97
CA ARG A 127 -42.85 -47.83 32.03
C ARG A 127 -41.43 -47.44 31.63
N GLN A 128 -40.59 -48.39 31.21
CA GLN A 128 -39.21 -48.12 30.78
C GLN A 128 -39.17 -47.13 29.60
N ARG A 129 -40.05 -47.28 28.60
CA ARG A 129 -40.15 -46.37 27.45
C ARG A 129 -40.61 -44.96 27.83
N ASN A 130 -41.48 -44.83 28.83
CA ASN A 130 -41.87 -43.54 29.40
C ASN A 130 -40.78 -42.93 30.29
N GLU A 131 -39.99 -43.73 31.00
CA GLU A 131 -38.85 -43.23 31.78
C GLU A 131 -37.71 -42.77 30.87
N LYS A 132 -37.41 -43.52 29.81
CA LYS A 132 -36.42 -43.10 28.79
C LYS A 132 -36.79 -41.75 28.18
N ARG A 133 -38.04 -41.59 27.71
CA ARG A 133 -38.57 -40.30 27.24
C ARG A 133 -38.50 -39.18 28.28
N ARG A 134 -38.62 -39.49 29.57
CA ARG A 134 -38.46 -38.52 30.66
C ARG A 134 -37.00 -38.16 30.97
N LYS A 135 -36.03 -39.01 30.63
CA LYS A 135 -34.59 -38.68 30.69
C LYS A 135 -34.19 -37.85 29.47
N GLU A 136 -34.50 -38.32 28.27
CA GLU A 136 -34.29 -37.61 26.99
C GLU A 136 -34.86 -36.18 27.03
N GLY A 137 -36.11 -36.01 27.47
CA GLY A 137 -36.74 -34.68 27.59
C GLY A 137 -36.20 -33.79 28.72
N ARG A 138 -35.46 -34.33 29.69
CA ARG A 138 -34.71 -33.54 30.69
C ARG A 138 -33.36 -33.11 30.14
N GLU A 139 -32.67 -33.98 29.43
CA GLU A 139 -31.37 -33.72 28.81
C GLU A 139 -31.50 -32.66 27.70
N GLN A 140 -32.48 -32.78 26.80
CA GLN A 140 -32.81 -31.74 25.81
C GLN A 140 -33.13 -30.39 26.46
N ARG A 141 -33.85 -30.39 27.59
CA ARG A 141 -34.17 -29.16 28.32
C ARG A 141 -32.95 -28.57 29.04
N LYS A 142 -32.00 -29.39 29.51
CA LYS A 142 -30.70 -28.92 30.03
C LYS A 142 -29.90 -28.27 28.91
N ALA A 143 -29.68 -28.97 27.80
CA ALA A 143 -28.91 -28.48 26.66
C ALA A 143 -29.47 -27.15 26.12
N ARG A 144 -30.79 -26.99 26.01
CA ARG A 144 -31.43 -25.73 25.59
C ARG A 144 -31.20 -24.58 26.58
N MET A 145 -31.22 -24.84 27.90
CA MET A 145 -30.90 -23.84 28.93
C MET A 145 -29.40 -23.46 28.92
N GLU A 146 -28.53 -24.41 28.57
CA GLU A 146 -27.07 -24.25 28.50
C GLU A 146 -26.71 -23.38 27.28
N MET A 147 -27.28 -23.69 26.11
CA MET A 147 -27.19 -22.89 24.88
C MET A 147 -27.77 -21.47 25.06
N GLN A 148 -28.91 -21.30 25.74
CA GLN A 148 -29.45 -19.97 26.02
C GLN A 148 -28.48 -19.13 26.87
N ARG A 149 -27.86 -19.72 27.90
CA ARG A 149 -26.86 -19.02 28.73
C ARG A 149 -25.59 -18.66 27.98
N GLU A 150 -25.16 -19.50 27.03
CA GLU A 150 -24.01 -19.19 26.19
C GLU A 150 -24.30 -18.01 25.26
N ASN A 151 -25.49 -17.96 24.67
CA ASN A 151 -25.94 -16.83 23.85
C ASN A 151 -26.15 -15.56 24.69
N GLU A 152 -26.76 -15.66 25.88
CA GLU A 152 -26.89 -14.54 26.83
C GLU A 152 -25.52 -13.99 27.23
N LYS A 153 -24.52 -14.86 27.45
CA LYS A 153 -23.15 -14.46 27.76
C LYS A 153 -22.49 -13.74 26.58
N LYS A 154 -22.60 -14.25 25.35
CA LYS A 154 -22.06 -13.60 24.14
C LYS A 154 -22.69 -12.22 23.92
N MET A 155 -24.02 -12.12 24.00
CA MET A 155 -24.74 -10.85 23.85
C MET A 155 -24.36 -9.82 24.92
N VAL A 156 -24.04 -10.23 26.14
CA VAL A 156 -23.52 -9.34 27.19
C VAL A 156 -22.06 -8.93 26.92
N GLU A 157 -21.23 -9.84 26.40
CA GLU A 157 -19.84 -9.54 25.99
C GLU A 157 -19.79 -8.64 24.74
N GLU A 158 -20.78 -8.71 23.85
CA GLU A 158 -20.98 -7.82 22.69
C GLU A 158 -21.43 -6.42 23.15
N MET A 159 -22.54 -6.30 23.90
CA MET A 159 -23.02 -5.01 24.43
C MET A 159 -21.97 -4.31 25.30
N ALA A 160 -21.14 -5.05 26.05
CA ALA A 160 -20.07 -4.48 26.86
C ALA A 160 -18.92 -3.88 26.02
N LYS A 161 -18.68 -4.40 24.80
CA LYS A 161 -17.71 -3.83 23.85
C LYS A 161 -18.28 -2.60 23.16
N GLU A 162 -19.54 -2.64 22.71
CA GLU A 162 -20.19 -1.51 22.02
C GLU A 162 -20.32 -0.26 22.90
N THR A 163 -20.60 -0.45 24.20
CA THR A 163 -20.98 0.67 25.09
C THR A 163 -19.82 1.31 25.86
N TRP A 164 -18.61 0.73 25.85
CA TRP A 164 -17.44 1.30 26.52
C TRP A 164 -16.48 2.01 25.56
N LYS A 165 -16.95 3.08 24.90
CA LYS A 165 -16.06 4.10 24.32
C LYS A 165 -15.61 5.03 25.46
N PRO A 166 -14.30 5.13 25.81
CA PRO A 166 -13.82 6.08 26.81
C PRO A 166 -14.20 7.52 26.43
N ARG A 167 -14.65 8.32 27.40
CA ARG A 167 -14.83 9.76 27.18
C ARG A 167 -13.47 10.45 27.19
N ARG A 168 -12.86 10.54 26.01
CA ARG A 168 -11.69 11.38 25.73
C ARG A 168 -12.12 12.85 25.84
N ASN A 169 -11.38 13.64 26.62
CA ASN A 169 -11.62 15.08 26.83
C ASN A 169 -10.39 15.90 26.42
N ASP A 170 -9.20 15.29 26.43
CA ASP A 170 -7.97 15.86 25.89
C ASP A 170 -7.02 14.77 25.33
N VAL A 171 -5.86 15.20 24.85
CA VAL A 171 -4.80 14.34 24.30
C VAL A 171 -4.18 13.42 25.38
N ASN A 172 -4.22 13.80 26.65
CA ASN A 172 -3.63 13.03 27.75
C ASN A 172 -4.47 11.79 28.08
N ASP A 173 -5.80 11.86 27.93
CA ASP A 173 -6.68 10.68 28.00
C ASP A 173 -6.24 9.62 26.97
N VAL A 174 -5.95 10.04 25.72
CA VAL A 174 -5.49 9.16 24.64
C VAL A 174 -4.08 8.62 24.89
N ILE A 175 -3.15 9.48 25.34
CA ILE A 175 -1.79 9.06 25.74
C ILE A 175 -1.84 8.03 26.87
N LYS A 176 -2.84 8.09 27.76
CA LYS A 176 -3.06 7.07 28.79
C LYS A 176 -3.62 5.78 28.19
N GLU A 177 -4.64 5.88 27.34
CA GLU A 177 -5.26 4.74 26.64
C GLU A 177 -4.21 3.89 25.88
N VAL A 178 -3.31 4.55 25.13
CA VAL A 178 -2.22 3.87 24.40
C VAL A 178 -1.14 3.31 25.34
N LYS A 179 -0.82 3.96 26.45
CA LYS A 179 0.10 3.39 27.47
C LYS A 179 -0.49 2.17 28.17
N ASP A 180 -1.79 2.19 28.42
CA ASP A 180 -2.50 1.08 29.07
C ASP A 180 -2.64 -0.12 28.11
N SER A 181 -2.68 0.07 26.77
CA SER A 181 -2.62 -1.04 25.80
C SER A 181 -1.20 -1.58 25.56
N MET A 182 -0.17 -0.73 25.67
CA MET A 182 1.23 -1.11 25.48
C MET A 182 1.77 -2.20 26.43
N THR A 183 1.08 -2.51 27.54
CA THR A 183 1.49 -3.61 28.43
C THR A 183 1.30 -4.98 27.82
N ASP A 184 0.38 -5.10 26.85
CA ASP A 184 -0.12 -6.37 26.34
C ASP A 184 0.43 -6.70 24.93
N LEU A 185 1.25 -5.80 24.35
CA LEU A 185 1.87 -5.96 23.04
C LEU A 185 2.99 -7.02 23.02
N ASP A 186 2.90 -7.95 22.07
CA ASP A 186 4.01 -8.87 21.76
C ASP A 186 5.07 -8.16 20.92
N LYS A 187 6.14 -7.74 21.58
CA LYS A 187 7.28 -7.01 21.00
C LYS A 187 8.02 -7.74 19.86
N ASN A 188 7.66 -8.99 19.58
CA ASN A 188 8.27 -9.83 18.56
C ASN A 188 7.38 -10.01 17.30
N LYS A 189 6.23 -9.32 17.22
CA LYS A 189 5.31 -9.37 16.08
C LYS A 189 4.99 -7.95 15.55
N PRO A 190 4.86 -7.78 14.22
CA PRO A 190 4.25 -6.59 13.61
C PRO A 190 2.85 -6.29 14.15
N THR A 191 2.48 -5.01 14.16
CA THR A 191 1.19 -4.52 14.66
C THR A 191 0.06 -4.68 13.64
N GLU A 192 -1.16 -4.85 14.15
CA GLU A 192 -2.42 -4.82 13.38
C GLU A 192 -3.01 -3.39 13.33
N GLU A 193 -2.38 -2.40 13.98
CA GLU A 193 -2.78 -0.98 13.97
C GLU A 193 -2.06 -0.17 12.86
N MET A 194 -2.72 0.83 12.27
CA MET A 194 -2.11 1.71 11.24
C MET A 194 -0.92 2.56 11.74
N CYS A 195 -0.69 2.62 13.05
CA CYS A 195 0.48 3.20 13.69
C CYS A 195 0.85 2.35 14.91
N GLY A 196 2.09 1.88 15.00
CA GLY A 196 2.57 1.15 16.18
C GLY A 196 2.55 2.04 17.43
N ALA A 197 2.25 1.46 18.60
CA ALA A 197 1.97 2.24 19.81
C ALA A 197 3.14 3.13 20.29
N ASN A 198 4.40 2.75 20.03
CA ASN A 198 5.56 3.60 20.32
C ASN A 198 5.55 4.87 19.46
N ASP A 199 5.38 4.71 18.14
CA ASP A 199 5.31 5.82 17.17
C ASP A 199 4.08 6.71 17.44
N LEU A 200 2.96 6.08 17.79
CA LEU A 200 1.72 6.76 18.16
C LEU A 200 1.91 7.61 19.41
N LEU A 201 2.61 7.13 20.45
CA LEU A 201 2.94 7.94 21.61
C LEU A 201 3.88 9.09 21.26
N GLU A 202 4.96 8.83 20.51
CA GLU A 202 5.90 9.87 20.04
C GLU A 202 5.14 10.99 19.30
N TYR A 203 4.22 10.60 18.43
CA TYR A 203 3.40 11.53 17.66
C TYR A 203 2.35 12.27 18.53
N LEU A 204 1.69 11.59 19.47
CA LEU A 204 0.77 12.20 20.44
C LEU A 204 1.45 13.25 21.33
N TYR A 205 2.72 13.05 21.70
CA TYR A 205 3.50 14.07 22.41
C TYR A 205 3.87 15.28 21.54
N SER A 206 4.04 15.11 20.23
CA SER A 206 4.33 16.21 19.30
C SER A 206 3.19 17.25 19.22
N LYS A 207 1.95 16.79 19.39
CA LYS A 207 0.70 17.57 19.27
C LYS A 207 0.48 18.25 17.91
N GLN A 208 1.12 17.75 16.85
CA GLN A 208 0.99 18.25 15.48
C GLN A 208 0.07 17.35 14.64
N PHE A 209 -1.19 17.23 15.08
CA PHE A 209 -2.20 16.41 14.41
C PHE A 209 -2.75 17.10 13.16
N ALA A 210 -2.93 16.33 12.09
CA ALA A 210 -3.58 16.77 10.88
C ALA A 210 -5.12 16.66 10.98
N PRO A 211 -5.91 17.44 10.21
CA PRO A 211 -7.37 17.53 10.41
C PRO A 211 -8.16 16.22 10.24
N TRP A 212 -7.60 15.24 9.53
CA TRP A 212 -8.16 13.91 9.30
C TRP A 212 -7.82 12.89 10.41
N GLU A 213 -6.84 13.17 11.26
CA GLU A 213 -6.46 12.31 12.41
C GLU A 213 -7.31 12.59 13.67
N VAL A 214 -8.16 13.63 13.63
CA VAL A 214 -8.90 14.18 14.77
C VAL A 214 -10.37 13.73 14.75
N GLY A 215 -10.88 13.31 15.91
CA GLY A 215 -12.26 12.85 16.10
C GLY A 215 -13.30 13.99 16.14
N LYS A 216 -14.58 13.59 16.16
CA LYS A 216 -15.75 14.50 16.31
C LYS A 216 -15.70 15.35 17.60
N ASP A 217 -14.91 14.93 18.57
CA ASP A 217 -14.65 15.54 19.87
C ASP A 217 -13.51 16.59 19.86
N GLY A 218 -12.75 16.70 18.76
CA GLY A 218 -11.57 17.57 18.67
C GLY A 218 -10.30 16.96 19.28
N VAL A 219 -10.31 15.66 19.59
CA VAL A 219 -9.18 14.92 20.16
C VAL A 219 -8.59 13.98 19.08
N PRO A 220 -7.26 13.79 18.98
CA PRO A 220 -6.67 12.79 18.08
C PRO A 220 -7.26 11.40 18.33
N ASN A 221 -7.61 10.69 17.25
CA ASN A 221 -8.10 9.31 17.32
C ASN A 221 -7.01 8.35 16.84
N PRO A 222 -6.50 7.43 17.69
CA PRO A 222 -5.52 6.41 17.28
C PRO A 222 -5.86 5.68 15.98
N ILE A 223 -7.13 5.33 15.79
CA ILE A 223 -7.65 4.58 14.64
C ILE A 223 -7.64 5.41 13.33
N LEU A 224 -7.29 6.70 13.38
CA LEU A 224 -7.13 7.58 12.22
C LEU A 224 -5.68 8.08 12.03
N ILE A 225 -4.74 7.64 12.87
CA ILE A 225 -3.32 8.00 12.79
C ILE A 225 -2.57 6.90 12.04
N VAL A 226 -1.84 7.29 11.00
CA VAL A 226 -0.98 6.39 10.23
C VAL A 226 0.48 6.64 10.60
N LYS A 227 1.29 5.58 10.73
CA LYS A 227 2.69 5.63 11.15
C LYS A 227 3.48 6.73 10.41
N PRO A 228 4.03 7.75 11.09
CA PRO A 228 4.85 8.79 10.46
C PRO A 228 6.15 8.21 9.91
N TYR A 229 6.72 8.83 8.87
CA TYR A 229 7.97 8.35 8.28
C TYR A 229 9.20 8.75 9.11
N LYS A 230 9.77 7.78 9.83
CA LYS A 230 11.02 7.96 10.59
C LYS A 230 12.22 8.11 9.65
N ARG A 231 13.04 9.13 9.92
CA ARG A 231 14.33 9.33 9.22
C ARG A 231 15.40 8.51 9.93
N ARG A 232 16.33 7.94 9.17
CA ARG A 232 17.27 6.85 9.56
C ARG A 232 17.94 6.92 10.94
N THR A 233 18.10 8.09 11.54
CA THR A 233 18.64 8.24 12.90
C THR A 233 17.75 7.64 13.99
N SER A 234 16.43 7.53 13.80
CA SER A 234 15.50 6.88 14.74
C SER A 234 14.93 5.55 14.25
N ALA A 235 15.18 5.16 12.98
CA ALA A 235 14.73 3.88 12.44
C ALA A 235 15.59 2.68 12.91
N ASN A 236 16.85 2.92 13.29
CA ASN A 236 17.76 1.86 13.77
C ASN A 236 17.39 1.31 15.16
N GLU A 237 16.40 1.89 15.82
CA GLU A 237 15.89 1.47 17.14
C GLU A 237 14.48 0.87 17.07
N GLU A 238 13.89 0.75 15.87
CA GLU A 238 12.57 0.14 15.67
C GLU A 238 12.60 -1.36 16.01
N SER A 239 11.59 -1.77 16.78
CA SER A 239 11.36 -3.16 17.19
C SER A 239 10.30 -3.81 16.29
N PRO A 240 10.17 -5.16 16.26
CA PRO A 240 9.19 -5.83 15.41
C PRO A 240 7.75 -5.31 15.54
N CYS A 241 7.31 -4.85 16.73
CA CYS A 241 5.97 -4.27 16.93
C CYS A 241 5.78 -2.84 16.44
N ASP A 242 6.83 -2.19 15.92
CA ASP A 242 6.77 -0.87 15.30
C ASP A 242 6.52 -0.96 13.79
N PHE A 243 6.67 -2.15 13.19
CA PHE A 243 6.31 -2.45 11.80
C PHE A 243 4.86 -2.93 11.71
N ARG A 244 4.16 -2.62 10.62
CA ARG A 244 2.77 -3.06 10.38
C ARG A 244 2.70 -4.40 9.67
N THR A 245 1.70 -5.20 10.00
CA THR A 245 1.23 -6.34 9.19
C THR A 245 0.74 -5.91 7.81
N GLU A 246 0.72 -6.84 6.85
CA GLU A 246 0.22 -6.59 5.48
C GLU A 246 -1.21 -6.01 5.45
N ALA A 247 -2.11 -6.50 6.32
CA ALA A 247 -3.45 -5.95 6.49
C ALA A 247 -3.44 -4.49 6.98
N ALA A 248 -2.67 -4.18 8.03
CA ALA A 248 -2.55 -2.81 8.54
C ALA A 248 -1.87 -1.85 7.53
N LEU A 249 -1.07 -2.37 6.58
CA LEU A 249 -0.55 -1.60 5.44
C LEU A 249 -1.64 -1.32 4.38
N CYS A 250 -2.52 -2.28 4.09
CA CYS A 250 -3.71 -2.06 3.25
C CYS A 250 -4.63 -0.99 3.86
N ASP A 251 -4.99 -1.14 5.14
CA ASP A 251 -5.86 -0.19 5.86
C ASP A 251 -5.23 1.22 5.90
N SER A 252 -3.92 1.29 6.18
CA SER A 252 -3.16 2.54 6.13
C SER A 252 -3.33 3.22 4.77
N LEU A 253 -3.13 2.49 3.67
CA LEU A 253 -3.17 3.07 2.34
C LEU A 253 -4.59 3.48 1.91
N ALA A 254 -5.60 2.65 2.20
CA ALA A 254 -7.00 2.95 1.93
C ALA A 254 -7.45 4.22 2.66
N PHE A 255 -7.11 4.36 3.95
CA PHE A 255 -7.38 5.57 4.72
C PHE A 255 -6.64 6.79 4.17
N LEU A 256 -5.34 6.67 3.87
CA LEU A 256 -4.54 7.78 3.35
C LEU A 256 -5.11 8.35 2.04
N LEU A 257 -5.60 7.49 1.15
CA LEU A 257 -6.10 7.94 -0.15
C LEU A 257 -7.51 8.53 -0.04
N LYS A 258 -8.32 8.04 0.89
CA LYS A 258 -9.63 8.64 1.22
C LYS A 258 -9.50 10.11 1.63
N ILE A 259 -8.39 10.54 2.25
CA ILE A 259 -8.12 11.95 2.57
C ILE A 259 -8.12 12.84 1.31
N MET A 260 -7.63 12.32 0.18
CA MET A 260 -7.52 13.07 -1.07
C MET A 260 -8.91 13.45 -1.59
N ASP A 261 -9.85 12.52 -1.57
CA ASP A 261 -11.20 12.67 -2.13
C ASP A 261 -12.28 13.13 -1.13
N ASP A 262 -12.14 12.90 0.19
CA ASP A 262 -13.21 13.18 1.17
C ASP A 262 -13.62 14.67 1.15
N PRO A 263 -14.88 15.01 0.83
CA PRO A 263 -15.35 16.39 0.72
C PRO A 263 -15.19 17.23 2.00
N LYS A 264 -15.10 16.58 3.18
CA LYS A 264 -14.79 17.28 4.44
C LYS A 264 -13.46 18.05 4.38
N PHE A 265 -12.55 17.60 3.53
CA PHE A 265 -11.20 18.16 3.37
C PHE A 265 -11.03 18.94 2.05
N GLU A 266 -12.10 19.23 1.31
CA GLU A 266 -12.06 20.03 0.06
C GLU A 266 -11.44 21.42 0.28
N ASN A 267 -11.61 22.00 1.47
CA ASN A 267 -11.03 23.29 1.86
C ASN A 267 -9.51 23.24 2.17
N ILE A 268 -8.88 22.06 2.14
CA ILE A 268 -7.44 21.88 2.40
C ILE A 268 -6.70 21.80 1.05
N PRO A 269 -5.64 22.60 0.83
CA PRO A 269 -4.88 22.58 -0.43
C PRO A 269 -4.40 21.18 -0.81
N LEU A 270 -4.52 20.85 -2.10
CA LEU A 270 -4.13 19.54 -2.64
C LEU A 270 -2.66 19.20 -2.34
N ASP A 271 -1.77 20.20 -2.42
CA ASP A 271 -0.36 20.05 -2.07
C ASP A 271 -0.15 19.66 -0.59
N ASP A 272 -0.92 20.20 0.34
CA ASP A 272 -0.80 19.90 1.78
C ASP A 272 -1.30 18.47 2.07
N LYS A 273 -2.43 18.07 1.44
CA LYS A 273 -2.89 16.67 1.46
C LYS A 273 -1.82 15.73 0.90
N PHE A 274 -1.29 16.05 -0.28
CA PHE A 274 -0.30 15.24 -0.98
C PHE A 274 1.00 15.08 -0.20
N ILE A 275 1.49 16.13 0.46
CA ILE A 275 2.69 16.08 1.30
C ILE A 275 2.48 15.09 2.46
N TYR A 276 1.37 15.20 3.20
CA TYR A 276 1.06 14.27 4.30
C TYR A 276 0.93 12.83 3.79
N VAL A 277 0.09 12.60 2.76
CA VAL A 277 -0.18 11.26 2.23
C VAL A 277 1.10 10.61 1.71
N SER A 278 1.93 11.34 0.96
CA SER A 278 3.21 10.85 0.45
C SER A 278 4.25 10.59 1.53
N GLU A 279 4.22 11.33 2.64
CA GLU A 279 5.07 11.07 3.81
C GLU A 279 4.67 9.74 4.47
N ARG A 280 3.38 9.54 4.74
CA ARG A 280 2.87 8.30 5.32
C ARG A 280 3.01 7.08 4.38
N ILE A 281 2.89 7.26 3.06
CA ILE A 281 3.20 6.23 2.05
C ILE A 281 4.68 5.78 2.11
N ARG A 282 5.63 6.65 2.46
CA ARG A 282 7.03 6.24 2.66
C ARG A 282 7.24 5.42 3.93
N SER A 283 6.39 5.60 4.93
CA SER A 283 6.35 4.72 6.09
C SER A 283 5.92 3.31 5.67
N ILE A 284 4.85 3.20 4.88
CA ILE A 284 4.40 1.93 4.27
C ILE A 284 5.53 1.27 3.45
N HIS A 285 6.26 2.05 2.64
CA HIS A 285 7.42 1.54 1.88
C HIS A 285 8.55 1.00 2.75
N THR A 286 8.75 1.60 3.93
CA THR A 286 9.82 1.23 4.86
C THR A 286 9.49 -0.11 5.53
N ASP A 287 8.25 -0.27 6.01
CA ASP A 287 7.78 -1.51 6.63
C ASP A 287 7.86 -2.71 5.64
N ILE A 288 7.41 -2.52 4.38
CA ILE A 288 7.50 -3.55 3.31
C ILE A 288 8.94 -3.99 3.06
N ILE A 289 9.89 -3.05 3.02
CA ILE A 289 11.30 -3.36 2.79
C ILE A 289 11.93 -4.04 4.01
N HIS A 290 11.55 -3.65 5.23
CA HIS A 290 12.13 -4.18 6.46
C HIS A 290 11.69 -5.63 6.71
N GLU A 291 10.38 -5.88 6.71
CA GLU A 291 9.82 -7.21 6.91
C GLU A 291 9.98 -8.12 5.67
N GLY A 292 10.29 -7.52 4.52
CA GLY A 292 10.58 -8.24 3.27
C GLY A 292 9.36 -8.94 2.68
N TYR A 293 8.17 -8.39 2.92
CA TYR A 293 6.88 -8.93 2.50
C TYR A 293 6.78 -9.11 0.98
N VAL A 294 6.19 -10.23 0.55
CA VAL A 294 5.90 -10.55 -0.85
C VAL A 294 4.63 -11.39 -0.90
N SER A 295 3.51 -10.75 -1.20
CA SER A 295 2.17 -11.33 -1.32
C SER A 295 1.35 -10.53 -2.35
N VAL A 296 0.16 -11.02 -2.72
CA VAL A 296 -0.78 -10.30 -3.60
C VAL A 296 -1.06 -8.89 -3.08
N GLN A 297 -1.38 -8.76 -1.78
CA GLN A 297 -1.66 -7.47 -1.13
C GLN A 297 -0.50 -6.46 -1.28
N ILE A 298 0.75 -6.91 -1.27
CA ILE A 298 1.93 -6.06 -1.46
C ILE A 298 2.11 -5.64 -2.93
N PHE A 299 1.73 -6.48 -3.90
CA PHE A 299 1.66 -6.08 -5.31
C PHE A 299 0.55 -5.03 -5.52
N ASP A 300 -0.63 -5.23 -4.94
CA ASP A 300 -1.77 -4.30 -5.06
C ASP A 300 -1.46 -2.93 -4.45
N ILE A 301 -0.95 -2.91 -3.21
CA ILE A 301 -0.40 -1.71 -2.54
C ILE A 301 0.60 -1.01 -3.46
N THR A 302 1.54 -1.75 -4.05
CA THR A 302 2.60 -1.20 -4.89
C THR A 302 2.04 -0.57 -6.18
N ARG A 303 1.17 -1.28 -6.89
CA ARG A 303 0.51 -0.81 -8.13
C ARG A 303 -0.32 0.44 -7.88
N ALA A 304 -1.10 0.43 -6.81
CA ALA A 304 -2.00 1.53 -6.49
C ALA A 304 -1.24 2.77 -5.98
N VAL A 305 -0.09 2.61 -5.28
CA VAL A 305 0.82 3.74 -4.98
C VAL A 305 1.49 4.28 -6.26
N ILE A 306 1.84 3.43 -7.22
CA ILE A 306 2.34 3.86 -8.54
C ILE A 306 1.27 4.67 -9.28
N LYS A 307 0.01 4.20 -9.33
CA LYS A 307 -1.13 4.94 -9.91
C LYS A 307 -1.41 6.26 -9.18
N PHE A 308 -1.32 6.29 -7.84
CA PHE A 308 -1.40 7.53 -7.03
C PHE A 308 -0.35 8.57 -7.44
N TYR A 309 0.93 8.20 -7.45
CA TYR A 309 2.00 9.15 -7.81
C TYR A 309 1.93 9.56 -9.29
N ALA A 310 1.48 8.68 -10.18
CA ALA A 310 1.23 9.02 -11.58
C ALA A 310 0.12 10.08 -11.71
N PHE A 311 -1.07 9.83 -11.14
CA PHE A 311 -2.21 10.75 -11.20
C PHE A 311 -1.87 12.13 -10.60
N TYR A 312 -1.42 12.18 -9.35
CA TYR A 312 -1.18 13.48 -8.70
C TYR A 312 0.02 14.23 -9.28
N SER A 313 0.93 13.57 -10.01
CA SER A 313 2.02 14.26 -10.73
C SER A 313 1.54 15.25 -11.81
N PHE A 314 0.28 15.19 -12.24
CA PHE A 314 -0.32 16.16 -13.17
C PHE A 314 -0.96 17.38 -12.47
N MET A 315 -1.24 17.28 -11.16
CA MET A 315 -2.07 18.26 -10.42
C MET A 315 -1.30 19.07 -9.38
N ILE A 316 -0.29 18.48 -8.73
CA ILE A 316 0.52 19.10 -7.68
C ILE A 316 1.45 20.20 -8.21
N ASN A 317 1.98 21.04 -7.31
CA ASN A 317 2.90 22.10 -7.70
C ASN A 317 4.29 21.58 -8.17
N SER A 318 5.09 22.47 -8.76
CA SER A 318 6.42 22.19 -9.32
C SER A 318 7.43 21.62 -8.30
N ASP A 319 7.23 21.92 -7.02
CA ASP A 319 8.18 21.67 -5.96
C ASP A 319 7.89 20.28 -5.33
N ASN A 320 6.60 19.90 -5.32
CA ASN A 320 6.11 18.55 -5.02
C ASN A 320 6.28 17.57 -6.20
N PHE A 321 6.23 18.05 -7.45
CA PHE A 321 6.36 17.22 -8.65
C PHE A 321 7.67 16.44 -8.70
N ASP A 322 8.80 17.08 -8.40
CA ASP A 322 10.11 16.43 -8.47
C ASP A 322 10.28 15.33 -7.40
N TYR A 323 9.60 15.50 -6.26
CA TYR A 323 9.46 14.48 -5.23
C TYR A 323 8.52 13.33 -5.65
N ALA A 324 7.38 13.63 -6.27
CA ALA A 324 6.48 12.61 -6.84
C ALA A 324 7.19 11.76 -7.91
N LYS A 325 7.96 12.40 -8.80
CA LYS A 325 8.81 11.74 -9.82
C LYS A 325 9.84 10.79 -9.19
N GLN A 326 10.46 11.18 -8.07
CA GLN A 326 11.38 10.31 -7.32
C GLN A 326 10.64 9.14 -6.66
N GLN A 327 9.48 9.36 -6.05
CA GLN A 327 8.70 8.30 -5.41
C GLN A 327 8.10 7.32 -6.42
N LEU A 328 7.53 7.79 -7.54
CA LEU A 328 7.03 6.95 -8.62
C LEU A 328 8.11 5.96 -9.10
N LYS A 329 9.31 6.48 -9.39
CA LYS A 329 10.47 5.65 -9.78
C LYS A 329 10.91 4.66 -8.68
N GLN A 330 10.87 5.06 -7.42
CA GLN A 330 11.21 4.21 -6.27
C GLN A 330 10.21 3.05 -6.12
N TRP A 331 8.91 3.30 -6.31
CA TRP A 331 7.87 2.26 -6.25
C TRP A 331 7.85 1.34 -7.47
N MET A 332 8.04 1.87 -8.69
CA MET A 332 8.20 1.02 -9.89
C MET A 332 9.45 0.12 -9.81
N LEU A 333 10.55 0.61 -9.23
CA LEU A 333 11.72 -0.23 -8.91
C LEU A 333 11.42 -1.27 -7.82
N THR A 334 10.47 -1.02 -6.93
CA THR A 334 10.05 -1.96 -5.88
C THR A 334 9.20 -3.08 -6.48
N LEU A 335 8.22 -2.74 -7.32
CA LEU A 335 7.42 -3.68 -8.11
C LEU A 335 8.31 -4.68 -8.88
N ARG A 336 9.36 -4.17 -9.55
CA ARG A 336 10.33 -5.01 -10.25
C ARG A 336 11.11 -5.97 -9.35
N GLN A 337 11.30 -5.63 -8.07
CA GLN A 337 11.98 -6.52 -7.10
C GLN A 337 11.00 -7.53 -6.50
N LEU A 338 9.73 -7.16 -6.29
CA LEU A 338 8.65 -8.09 -5.93
C LEU A 338 8.52 -9.18 -7.01
N TYR A 339 8.50 -8.82 -8.29
CA TYR A 339 8.46 -9.80 -9.40
C TYR A 339 9.63 -10.79 -9.39
N LYS A 340 10.86 -10.38 -9.03
CA LYS A 340 12.00 -11.32 -8.86
C LYS A 340 11.87 -12.24 -7.65
N HIS A 341 10.92 -11.98 -6.78
CA HIS A 341 10.67 -12.72 -5.55
C HIS A 341 9.27 -13.34 -5.51
N ILE A 342 8.51 -13.29 -6.61
CA ILE A 342 7.16 -13.86 -6.73
C ILE A 342 7.09 -15.34 -6.30
N ASN A 343 8.17 -16.10 -6.57
CA ASN A 343 8.36 -17.50 -6.12
C ASN A 343 8.44 -17.70 -4.58
N ARG A 344 8.29 -16.64 -3.77
CA ARG A 344 8.07 -16.73 -2.31
C ARG A 344 6.60 -16.96 -1.96
N ILE A 345 5.68 -16.53 -2.83
CA ILE A 345 4.25 -16.81 -2.73
C ILE A 345 4.07 -18.32 -2.93
N LYS A 346 3.17 -18.92 -2.14
CA LYS A 346 2.99 -20.39 -2.07
C LYS A 346 1.76 -20.89 -2.82
N ASN A 347 0.82 -20.01 -3.15
CA ASN A 347 -0.36 -20.33 -3.92
C ASN A 347 -0.09 -20.06 -5.40
N GLU A 348 -0.39 -21.03 -6.26
CA GLU A 348 -0.24 -20.88 -7.71
C GLU A 348 -1.32 -19.97 -8.30
N GLU A 349 -2.52 -19.92 -7.69
CA GLU A 349 -3.61 -19.04 -8.12
C GLU A 349 -3.25 -17.55 -7.90
N ASP A 350 -2.70 -17.22 -6.72
CA ASP A 350 -2.15 -15.89 -6.39
C ASP A 350 -1.05 -15.45 -7.38
N ILE A 351 -0.15 -16.38 -7.75
CA ILE A 351 0.93 -16.12 -8.71
C ILE A 351 0.36 -15.85 -10.10
N ASN A 352 -0.60 -16.67 -10.55
CA ASN A 352 -1.24 -16.48 -11.86
C ASN A 352 -1.95 -15.12 -11.94
N TYR A 353 -2.69 -14.73 -10.90
CA TYR A 353 -3.32 -13.40 -10.81
C TYR A 353 -2.30 -12.25 -10.93
N ILE A 354 -1.19 -12.30 -10.19
CA ILE A 354 -0.11 -11.29 -10.28
C ILE A 354 0.55 -11.27 -11.68
N LEU A 355 0.57 -12.41 -12.37
CA LEU A 355 1.14 -12.57 -13.72
C LEU A 355 0.19 -12.15 -14.85
N GLU A 356 -1.14 -12.16 -14.66
CA GLU A 356 -2.09 -11.64 -15.65
C GLU A 356 -1.84 -10.14 -15.94
N ASP A 357 -1.45 -9.38 -14.92
CA ASP A 357 -1.09 -7.96 -15.00
C ASP A 357 0.36 -7.69 -15.45
N ILE A 358 1.23 -8.70 -15.59
CA ILE A 358 2.68 -8.45 -15.77
C ILE A 358 3.01 -7.70 -17.07
N GLU A 359 2.18 -7.84 -18.11
CA GLU A 359 2.36 -7.09 -19.36
C GLU A 359 2.16 -5.58 -19.11
N ASN A 360 1.10 -5.20 -18.41
CA ASN A 360 0.80 -3.80 -18.04
C ASN A 360 1.87 -3.22 -17.12
N ASP A 361 2.22 -3.93 -16.05
CA ASP A 361 3.28 -3.54 -15.12
C ASP A 361 4.65 -3.42 -15.81
N THR A 362 4.91 -4.21 -16.86
CA THR A 362 6.15 -4.16 -17.65
C THR A 362 6.15 -3.00 -18.64
N TYR A 363 5.03 -2.79 -19.35
CA TYR A 363 4.77 -1.67 -20.25
C TYR A 363 5.12 -0.33 -19.59
N ASP A 364 4.58 -0.07 -18.40
CA ASP A 364 4.87 1.14 -17.63
C ASP A 364 6.35 1.27 -17.27
N GLN A 365 7.01 0.16 -16.92
CA GLN A 365 8.41 0.17 -16.51
C GLN A 365 9.40 0.48 -17.64
N VAL A 366 9.09 0.19 -18.92
CA VAL A 366 10.04 0.36 -20.04
C VAL A 366 10.63 1.76 -20.11
N LEU A 367 9.84 2.81 -19.83
CA LEU A 367 10.29 4.20 -19.89
C LEU A 367 11.31 4.60 -18.80
N ILE A 368 11.38 3.85 -17.70
CA ILE A 368 12.38 4.04 -16.63
C ILE A 368 13.56 3.06 -16.70
N MET A 369 13.50 2.04 -17.57
CA MET A 369 14.56 1.04 -17.71
C MET A 369 15.81 1.61 -18.40
N ASN A 370 16.96 1.03 -18.08
CA ASN A 370 18.21 1.30 -18.80
C ASN A 370 18.37 0.38 -20.02
N GLN A 371 19.29 0.73 -20.93
CA GLN A 371 19.47 0.00 -22.19
C GLN A 371 19.78 -1.51 -22.02
N VAL A 372 20.52 -1.89 -20.96
CA VAL A 372 20.84 -3.30 -20.70
C VAL A 372 19.58 -4.06 -20.33
N GLN A 373 18.74 -3.46 -19.47
CA GLN A 373 17.47 -4.04 -19.04
C GLN A 373 16.45 -4.18 -20.18
N ILE A 374 16.48 -3.26 -21.15
CA ILE A 374 15.67 -3.33 -22.37
C ILE A 374 16.19 -4.44 -23.29
N GLN A 375 17.51 -4.60 -23.42
CA GLN A 375 18.09 -5.71 -24.18
C GLN A 375 17.79 -7.07 -23.53
N GLU A 376 17.89 -7.17 -22.20
CA GLU A 376 17.49 -8.37 -21.43
C GLU A 376 16.04 -8.80 -21.70
N MET A 377 15.12 -7.84 -21.94
CA MET A 377 13.72 -8.13 -22.31
C MET A 377 13.57 -8.57 -23.77
N LEU A 378 14.27 -7.93 -24.71
CA LEU A 378 14.25 -8.28 -26.13
C LEU A 378 14.86 -9.67 -26.37
N ASP A 379 15.99 -9.97 -25.72
CA ASP A 379 16.67 -11.26 -25.78
C ASP A 379 15.83 -12.39 -25.13
N GLY A 380 14.89 -12.03 -24.24
CA GLY A 380 14.00 -12.95 -23.51
C GLY A 380 12.79 -13.46 -24.29
N GLN A 381 12.61 -13.06 -25.57
CA GLN A 381 11.44 -13.38 -26.40
C GLN A 381 10.09 -12.91 -25.84
N ASN A 382 10.07 -11.75 -25.17
CA ASN A 382 8.83 -11.09 -24.75
C ASN A 382 8.14 -10.43 -25.98
N GLU A 383 7.42 -11.23 -26.77
CA GLU A 383 6.69 -10.81 -28.00
C GLU A 383 5.38 -10.02 -27.70
N PHE A 384 5.37 -9.21 -26.64
CA PHE A 384 4.24 -8.36 -26.27
C PHE A 384 4.24 -7.08 -27.12
N ASP A 385 3.27 -6.92 -28.03
CA ASP A 385 3.18 -5.77 -28.94
C ASP A 385 3.20 -4.42 -28.19
N GLY A 386 2.51 -4.33 -27.05
CA GLY A 386 2.51 -3.13 -26.20
C GLY A 386 3.89 -2.79 -25.65
N VAL A 387 4.69 -3.80 -25.25
CA VAL A 387 6.06 -3.61 -24.76
C VAL A 387 7.00 -3.15 -25.89
N LEU A 388 6.83 -3.69 -27.10
CA LEU A 388 7.60 -3.24 -28.28
C LEU A 388 7.31 -1.76 -28.61
N LEU A 389 6.05 -1.34 -28.57
CA LEU A 389 5.66 0.07 -28.73
C LEU A 389 6.31 0.98 -27.66
N MET A 390 6.40 0.54 -26.40
CA MET A 390 7.10 1.30 -25.36
C MET A 390 8.61 1.42 -25.60
N ILE A 391 9.23 0.38 -26.15
CA ILE A 391 10.66 0.40 -26.50
C ILE A 391 10.89 1.41 -27.64
N GLU A 392 10.05 1.41 -28.68
CA GLU A 392 10.10 2.41 -29.76
C GLU A 392 9.94 3.84 -29.24
N ILE A 393 9.04 4.08 -28.29
CA ILE A 393 8.86 5.40 -27.66
C ILE A 393 10.09 5.80 -26.83
N ASN A 394 10.68 4.90 -26.03
CA ASN A 394 11.87 5.23 -25.24
C ASN A 394 13.08 5.53 -26.14
N GLU A 395 13.26 4.78 -27.25
CA GLU A 395 14.25 5.12 -28.28
C GLU A 395 13.99 6.49 -28.91
N ALA A 396 12.75 6.77 -29.30
CA ALA A 396 12.39 8.02 -29.95
C ALA A 396 12.55 9.23 -29.00
N ILE A 397 12.28 9.10 -27.70
CA ILE A 397 12.62 10.11 -26.67
C ILE A 397 14.14 10.32 -26.61
N LYS A 398 14.89 9.23 -26.46
CA LYS A 398 16.35 9.21 -26.30
C LYS A 398 17.08 9.84 -27.50
N ASN A 399 16.57 9.61 -28.71
CA ASN A 399 17.10 10.19 -29.95
C ASN A 399 16.54 11.59 -30.26
N CYS A 400 15.46 12.01 -29.58
CA CYS A 400 14.68 13.22 -29.83
C CYS A 400 13.94 13.22 -31.19
N GLU A 401 13.30 12.12 -31.54
CA GLU A 401 12.60 11.85 -32.81
C GLU A 401 11.10 12.26 -32.77
N TYR A 402 10.81 13.56 -32.60
CA TYR A 402 9.44 14.09 -32.45
C TYR A 402 8.42 13.62 -33.49
N GLY A 403 8.83 13.49 -34.76
CA GLY A 403 7.94 12.98 -35.82
C GLY A 403 7.53 11.52 -35.65
N ARG A 404 8.43 10.70 -35.08
CA ARG A 404 8.13 9.30 -34.71
C ARG A 404 7.26 9.27 -33.44
N LEU A 405 7.62 10.04 -32.40
CA LEU A 405 6.81 10.18 -31.18
C LEU A 405 5.35 10.60 -31.48
N LYS A 406 5.14 11.63 -32.31
CA LYS A 406 3.81 12.11 -32.72
C LYS A 406 3.03 11.10 -33.58
N THR A 407 3.67 10.02 -34.01
CA THR A 407 3.02 8.88 -34.68
C THR A 407 2.68 7.80 -33.65
N LEU A 408 3.67 7.29 -32.91
CA LEU A 408 3.53 6.24 -31.89
C LEU A 408 2.51 6.60 -30.79
N LEU A 409 2.48 7.86 -30.33
CA LEU A 409 1.55 8.33 -29.29
C LEU A 409 0.07 8.30 -29.70
N LYS A 410 -0.25 8.09 -30.98
CA LYS A 410 -1.64 7.92 -31.44
C LYS A 410 -2.18 6.51 -31.23
N GLU A 411 -1.28 5.56 -30.99
CA GLU A 411 -1.59 4.15 -30.78
C GLU A 411 -1.86 3.86 -29.29
N ILE A 412 -1.62 4.85 -28.42
CA ILE A 412 -1.83 4.79 -26.98
C ILE A 412 -3.03 5.68 -26.62
N PRO A 413 -4.17 5.11 -26.19
CA PRO A 413 -5.28 5.91 -25.69
C PRO A 413 -4.88 6.63 -24.40
N VAL A 414 -5.59 7.70 -24.06
CA VAL A 414 -5.52 8.31 -22.72
C VAL A 414 -6.64 7.69 -21.91
N SER A 415 -6.25 6.85 -20.95
CA SER A 415 -7.14 6.13 -20.04
C SER A 415 -6.50 6.00 -18.67
N ILE A 416 -7.27 5.58 -17.66
CA ILE A 416 -6.70 5.34 -16.33
C ILE A 416 -5.66 4.20 -16.36
N ASP A 417 -5.81 3.21 -17.23
CA ASP A 417 -4.86 2.08 -17.34
C ASP A 417 -3.52 2.52 -17.93
N THR A 418 -3.52 3.53 -18.81
CA THR A 418 -2.30 4.10 -19.41
C THR A 418 -1.74 5.29 -18.62
N ILE A 419 -2.30 5.62 -17.44
CA ILE A 419 -1.94 6.85 -16.71
C ILE A 419 -0.47 6.88 -16.26
N VAL A 420 0.08 5.73 -15.90
CA VAL A 420 1.46 5.60 -15.41
C VAL A 420 2.43 5.81 -16.57
N PHE A 421 2.19 5.17 -17.73
CA PHE A 421 2.83 5.53 -18.98
C PHE A 421 2.76 7.04 -19.25
N HIS A 422 1.58 7.67 -19.23
CA HIS A 422 1.45 9.10 -19.59
C HIS A 422 2.22 10.00 -18.61
N ALA A 423 2.22 9.68 -17.31
CA ALA A 423 2.98 10.42 -16.30
C ALA A 423 4.49 10.29 -16.51
N VAL A 424 5.00 9.07 -16.66
CA VAL A 424 6.43 8.81 -16.91
C VAL A 424 6.85 9.37 -18.28
N PHE A 425 6.00 9.24 -19.29
CA PHE A 425 6.20 9.82 -20.62
C PHE A 425 6.38 11.33 -20.52
N ARG A 426 5.49 12.06 -19.83
CA ARG A 426 5.64 13.52 -19.66
C ARG A 426 6.87 13.89 -18.84
N MET A 427 7.20 13.15 -17.78
CA MET A 427 8.44 13.35 -17.01
C MET A 427 9.72 13.23 -17.88
N ARG A 428 9.67 12.41 -18.94
CA ARG A 428 10.76 12.20 -19.91
C ARG A 428 10.67 13.17 -21.11
N LEU A 429 9.45 13.58 -21.48
CA LEU A 429 9.17 14.59 -22.50
C LEU A 429 9.78 15.94 -22.09
N ILE A 430 9.62 16.36 -20.83
CA ILE A 430 10.23 17.58 -20.27
C ILE A 430 11.76 17.55 -20.44
N GLU A 431 12.42 16.46 -20.03
CA GLU A 431 13.87 16.28 -20.20
C GLU A 431 14.31 16.41 -21.68
N MET A 432 13.52 15.86 -22.60
CA MET A 432 13.79 15.90 -24.05
C MET A 432 13.51 17.29 -24.68
N ARG A 433 12.43 17.98 -24.27
CA ARG A 433 12.11 19.37 -24.66
C ARG A 433 13.31 20.27 -24.38
N HIS A 434 13.85 20.19 -23.16
CA HIS A 434 15.04 20.95 -22.73
C HIS A 434 16.30 20.61 -23.51
N LEU A 435 16.57 19.33 -23.77
CA LEU A 435 17.68 18.90 -24.62
C LEU A 435 17.59 19.48 -26.04
N VAL A 436 16.39 19.78 -26.55
CA VAL A 436 16.21 20.40 -27.87
C VAL A 436 16.27 21.92 -27.83
N PHE A 437 15.73 22.60 -26.82
CA PHE A 437 16.00 24.03 -26.65
C PHE A 437 17.51 24.28 -26.58
N LYS A 438 18.27 23.43 -25.86
CA LYS A 438 19.74 23.50 -25.81
C LYS A 438 20.43 23.23 -27.17
N LYS A 439 19.88 22.33 -28.02
CA LYS A 439 20.35 22.11 -29.40
C LYS A 439 19.99 23.26 -30.36
N TRP A 440 18.92 24.02 -30.07
CA TRP A 440 18.53 25.19 -30.85
C TRP A 440 19.40 26.42 -30.59
N VAL A 441 20.11 26.49 -29.45
CA VAL A 441 21.10 27.55 -29.16
C VAL A 441 22.17 27.59 -30.25
N GLY A 442 22.41 28.77 -30.84
CA GLY A 442 23.37 28.96 -31.94
C GLY A 442 22.91 28.43 -33.30
N THR A 443 22.06 27.40 -33.32
CA THR A 443 21.42 26.84 -34.54
C THR A 443 20.29 27.74 -35.05
N MET A 444 19.39 28.15 -34.15
CA MET A 444 18.27 29.04 -34.45
C MET A 444 18.67 30.50 -34.15
N GLN A 445 19.00 31.26 -35.19
CA GLN A 445 19.42 32.66 -35.08
C GLN A 445 18.26 33.66 -35.26
N LEU A 446 17.07 33.19 -35.61
CA LEU A 446 15.85 33.98 -35.76
C LEU A 446 14.91 33.74 -34.57
N PRO A 447 14.02 34.69 -34.23
CA PRO A 447 12.95 34.46 -33.26
C PRO A 447 12.09 33.26 -33.64
N ILE A 448 11.97 32.31 -32.72
CA ILE A 448 11.19 31.08 -32.87
C ILE A 448 9.75 31.38 -32.43
N PRO A 449 8.72 31.13 -33.26
CA PRO A 449 7.33 31.25 -32.83
C PRO A 449 6.99 30.25 -31.71
N VAL A 450 6.24 30.70 -30.71
CA VAL A 450 5.71 29.82 -29.65
C VAL A 450 4.79 28.75 -30.25
N SER A 451 3.98 29.09 -31.26
CA SER A 451 3.16 28.13 -32.01
C SER A 451 3.97 27.01 -32.66
N PHE A 452 5.13 27.33 -33.25
CA PHE A 452 6.04 26.33 -33.81
C PHE A 452 6.65 25.45 -32.71
N ALA A 453 7.12 26.05 -31.61
CA ALA A 453 7.66 25.29 -30.49
C ALA A 453 6.60 24.38 -29.86
N LYS A 454 5.36 24.85 -29.73
CA LYS A 454 4.21 24.08 -29.27
C LYS A 454 4.01 22.80 -30.09
N ASP A 455 3.84 22.95 -31.41
CA ASP A 455 3.55 21.84 -32.31
C ASP A 455 4.73 20.87 -32.51
N ALA A 456 5.96 21.39 -32.46
CA ALA A 456 7.19 20.63 -32.64
C ALA A 456 7.58 19.84 -31.38
N LEU A 457 7.30 20.36 -30.18
CA LEU A 457 7.75 19.82 -28.90
C LEU A 457 6.62 19.21 -28.04
N LEU A 458 5.43 19.03 -28.65
CA LEU A 458 4.26 18.38 -28.07
C LEU A 458 3.78 19.05 -26.78
N TYR A 459 3.55 20.37 -26.83
CA TYR A 459 2.81 21.10 -25.80
C TYR A 459 1.31 21.10 -26.13
N ASP A 460 0.45 21.05 -25.11
CA ASP A 460 -1.01 21.05 -25.24
C ASP A 460 -1.51 22.44 -25.64
N THR A 461 -0.92 23.47 -25.03
CA THR A 461 -1.28 24.88 -25.22
C THR A 461 -0.02 25.73 -25.44
N GLU A 462 -0.19 26.90 -26.08
CA GLU A 462 0.90 27.88 -26.16
C GLU A 462 1.26 28.43 -24.77
N LYS A 463 0.29 28.48 -23.84
CA LYS A 463 0.48 28.83 -22.43
C LYS A 463 1.45 27.88 -21.73
N GLU A 464 1.27 26.56 -21.85
CA GLU A 464 2.21 25.56 -21.31
C GLU A 464 3.63 25.78 -21.86
N CYS A 465 3.75 26.07 -23.16
CA CYS A 465 5.02 26.37 -23.81
C CYS A 465 5.68 27.66 -23.27
N VAL A 466 4.91 28.74 -23.09
CA VAL A 466 5.40 29.99 -22.49
C VAL A 466 5.81 29.80 -21.03
N ASP A 467 5.02 29.09 -20.23
CA ASP A 467 5.31 28.84 -18.81
C ASP A 467 6.60 28.00 -18.65
N ASP A 468 6.83 26.99 -19.50
CA ASP A 468 8.09 26.21 -19.57
C ASP A 468 9.27 27.10 -19.96
N LEU A 469 9.18 27.83 -21.09
CA LEU A 469 10.21 28.76 -21.55
C LEU A 469 10.60 29.81 -20.49
N VAL A 470 9.61 30.40 -19.81
CA VAL A 470 9.82 31.39 -18.75
C VAL A 470 10.44 30.74 -17.50
N SER A 471 10.08 29.48 -17.17
CA SER A 471 10.73 28.73 -16.09
C SER A 471 12.22 28.47 -16.37
N CYS A 472 12.58 28.30 -17.64
CA CYS A 472 13.95 28.22 -18.16
C CYS A 472 14.66 29.58 -18.32
N GLY A 473 14.04 30.69 -17.92
CA GLY A 473 14.64 32.03 -18.03
C GLY A 473 14.71 32.59 -19.46
N ILE A 474 13.92 32.03 -20.39
CA ILE A 474 13.84 32.46 -21.78
C ILE A 474 12.76 33.56 -21.90
N ASP A 475 13.16 34.73 -22.39
CA ASP A 475 12.22 35.84 -22.63
C ASP A 475 11.33 35.53 -23.84
N VAL A 476 10.02 35.44 -23.62
CA VAL A 476 9.01 35.42 -24.68
C VAL A 476 8.53 36.85 -24.95
N LYS A 477 8.48 37.26 -26.22
CA LYS A 477 7.98 38.57 -26.69
C LYS A 477 7.21 38.39 -27.99
N ASP A 478 6.04 39.02 -28.07
CA ASP A 478 5.20 39.06 -29.28
C ASP A 478 4.90 37.68 -29.89
N GLY A 479 4.72 36.66 -29.04
CA GLY A 479 4.50 35.26 -29.47
C GLY A 479 5.75 34.54 -29.99
N THR A 480 6.95 35.09 -29.74
CA THR A 480 8.24 34.54 -30.18
C THR A 480 9.27 34.52 -29.05
N PHE A 481 10.36 33.76 -29.21
CA PHE A 481 11.50 33.77 -28.30
C PHE A 481 12.82 33.53 -29.05
N LEU A 482 13.95 33.79 -28.39
CA LEU A 482 15.28 33.42 -28.90
C LEU A 482 15.86 32.29 -28.04
N ALA A 483 16.41 31.26 -28.68
CA ALA A 483 17.08 30.17 -27.97
C ALA A 483 18.37 30.69 -27.31
N LYS A 484 18.40 30.68 -25.97
CA LYS A 484 19.56 31.02 -25.14
C LYS A 484 20.12 29.74 -24.52
N ASP A 485 21.40 29.74 -24.15
CA ASP A 485 21.92 28.68 -23.29
C ASP A 485 21.40 28.85 -21.86
N PHE A 486 20.99 27.74 -21.25
CA PHE A 486 20.55 27.66 -19.86
C PHE A 486 20.97 26.32 -19.25
N ASP A 487 21.06 26.28 -17.92
CA ASP A 487 21.24 25.06 -17.14
C ASP A 487 19.91 24.71 -16.46
N LEU A 488 19.56 23.42 -16.42
CA LEU A 488 18.35 22.96 -15.73
C LEU A 488 18.42 23.13 -14.21
N ARG A 489 19.63 23.36 -13.67
CA ARG A 489 19.87 23.71 -12.27
C ARG A 489 19.62 25.20 -11.98
N ASP A 490 19.58 26.03 -13.02
CA ASP A 490 19.29 27.47 -12.92
C ASP A 490 17.81 27.79 -13.19
N CYS A 491 17.03 26.82 -13.70
CA CYS A 491 15.58 26.88 -13.81
C CYS A 491 14.94 27.08 -12.44
N LYS A 492 14.43 28.29 -12.16
CA LYS A 492 13.88 28.66 -10.84
C LYS A 492 12.61 27.89 -10.45
N ARG A 493 11.99 27.24 -11.42
CA ARG A 493 10.95 26.21 -11.28
C ARG A 493 11.19 25.17 -12.36
N ILE A 494 10.88 23.92 -12.07
CA ILE A 494 10.75 22.88 -13.09
C ILE A 494 9.43 23.13 -13.84
N PRO A 495 9.35 22.91 -15.17
CA PRO A 495 8.10 23.04 -15.90
C PRO A 495 7.01 22.17 -15.30
N ARG A 496 5.83 22.77 -15.19
CA ARG A 496 4.65 22.12 -14.66
C ARG A 496 4.20 21.00 -15.59
N ASN A 497 3.98 19.80 -15.02
CA ASN A 497 3.35 18.67 -15.71
C ASN A 497 1.81 18.85 -15.81
N ASN A 498 1.32 20.09 -15.88
CA ASN A 498 -0.11 20.41 -15.88
C ASN A 498 -0.67 20.28 -17.29
N SER A 499 -1.02 19.06 -17.69
CA SER A 499 -1.71 18.80 -18.95
C SER A 499 -3.21 18.94 -18.78
N GLU A 500 -3.75 20.11 -19.15
CA GLU A 500 -5.20 20.39 -19.14
C GLU A 500 -5.98 19.42 -20.05
N ILE A 501 -5.33 18.85 -21.08
CA ILE A 501 -5.93 17.83 -21.97
C ILE A 501 -5.94 16.45 -21.31
N LEU A 502 -4.79 15.94 -20.84
CA LEU A 502 -4.74 14.61 -20.22
C LEU A 502 -5.60 14.52 -18.97
N ILE A 503 -5.67 15.59 -18.15
CA ILE A 503 -6.52 15.62 -16.96
C ILE A 503 -7.99 15.48 -17.36
N GLY A 504 -8.47 16.23 -18.35
CA GLY A 504 -9.85 16.14 -18.82
C GLY A 504 -10.20 14.78 -19.45
N GLU A 505 -9.27 14.19 -20.19
CA GLU A 505 -9.43 12.84 -20.77
C GLU A 505 -9.41 11.74 -19.69
N LEU A 506 -8.60 11.89 -18.63
CA LEU A 506 -8.59 10.99 -17.47
C LEU A 506 -9.85 11.14 -16.59
N GLU A 507 -10.37 12.35 -16.42
CA GLU A 507 -11.66 12.60 -15.73
C GLU A 507 -12.83 11.96 -16.48
N VAL A 508 -12.86 12.06 -17.81
CA VAL A 508 -13.85 11.36 -18.66
C VAL A 508 -13.66 9.84 -18.57
N SER A 509 -12.44 9.32 -18.72
CA SER A 509 -12.16 7.88 -18.60
C SER A 509 -12.58 7.33 -17.23
N LYS A 510 -12.42 8.09 -16.15
CA LYS A 510 -12.95 7.74 -14.84
C LYS A 510 -14.48 7.73 -14.81
N ALA A 511 -15.14 8.77 -15.31
CA ALA A 511 -16.59 8.82 -15.33
C ALA A 511 -17.20 7.65 -16.13
N GLU A 512 -16.54 7.22 -17.20
CA GLU A 512 -16.96 6.06 -18.03
C GLU A 512 -16.72 4.70 -17.36
N VAL A 513 -15.56 4.49 -16.71
CA VAL A 513 -15.20 3.20 -16.09
C VAL A 513 -15.81 3.05 -14.69
N CYS A 514 -16.00 4.15 -13.96
CA CYS A 514 -16.25 4.15 -12.50
C CYS A 514 -17.49 4.95 -12.09
N GLY A 515 -17.98 5.88 -12.91
CA GLY A 515 -18.95 6.88 -12.47
C GLY A 515 -18.41 7.75 -11.33
N ASP A 516 -19.27 8.07 -10.36
CA ASP A 516 -18.97 8.99 -9.24
C ASP A 516 -18.10 8.39 -8.10
N ILE A 517 -17.50 7.21 -8.31
CA ILE A 517 -16.69 6.52 -7.29
C ILE A 517 -15.42 7.34 -6.94
N PRO A 518 -15.04 7.53 -5.66
CA PRO A 518 -13.78 8.18 -5.25
C PRO A 518 -12.54 7.55 -5.89
N TRP A 519 -11.47 8.33 -6.14
CA TRP A 519 -10.21 7.74 -6.64
C TRP A 519 -9.64 6.73 -5.64
N SER A 520 -9.82 6.94 -4.34
CA SER A 520 -9.47 5.99 -3.28
C SER A 520 -10.17 4.64 -3.39
N GLU A 521 -11.42 4.60 -3.87
CA GLU A 521 -12.18 3.37 -4.05
C GLU A 521 -11.92 2.74 -5.43
N PHE A 522 -11.65 3.55 -6.45
CA PHE A 522 -11.23 3.05 -7.77
C PHE A 522 -9.89 2.31 -7.71
N PHE A 523 -8.85 2.90 -7.11
CA PHE A 523 -7.48 2.34 -7.17
C PHE A 523 -7.31 1.03 -6.38
N PHE A 524 -8.29 0.62 -5.56
CA PHE A 524 -8.22 -0.54 -4.65
C PHE A 524 -9.40 -1.50 -4.82
N GLY A 525 -10.39 -1.13 -5.64
CA GLY A 525 -11.69 -1.76 -5.66
C GLY A 525 -12.54 -1.40 -4.44
N CYS A 526 -13.86 -1.58 -4.57
CA CYS A 526 -14.76 -1.57 -3.43
C CYS A 526 -14.54 -2.85 -2.61
N GLY A 527 -13.75 -2.76 -1.55
CA GLY A 527 -13.73 -3.81 -0.54
C GLY A 527 -15.12 -3.96 0.09
N GLU A 528 -15.77 -5.12 -0.07
CA GLU A 528 -17.00 -5.48 0.66
C GLU A 528 -16.65 -5.79 2.14
N GLN A 529 -16.13 -4.80 2.86
CA GLN A 529 -15.82 -4.89 4.29
C GLN A 529 -16.45 -3.71 5.05
N SER A 530 -17.25 -4.08 6.05
CA SER A 530 -17.77 -3.24 7.14
C SER A 530 -18.26 -1.82 6.77
N SER A 531 -19.48 -1.76 6.23
CA SER A 531 -20.39 -0.62 6.45
C SER A 531 -20.79 -0.44 7.93
N GLU A 532 -20.26 -1.25 8.84
CA GLU A 532 -20.40 -1.20 10.30
C GLU A 532 -19.32 -0.35 11.01
N VAL A 533 -18.87 0.74 10.39
CA VAL A 533 -18.26 1.88 11.12
C VAL A 533 -19.31 2.96 11.35
N THR A 534 -20.41 2.58 12.01
CA THR A 534 -21.52 3.47 12.35
C THR A 534 -21.23 4.28 13.61
N GLU A 535 -20.83 5.54 13.37
CA GLU A 535 -20.85 6.73 14.25
C GLU A 535 -19.89 6.89 15.45
#